data_AF-A0A0F9M643-F1
#
_entry.id   AF-A0A0F9M643-F1
#
_cell.length_a   1.000
_cell.length_b   1.000
_cell.length_c   1.000
_cell.angle_alpha   90.00
_cell.angle_beta   90.00
_cell.angle_gamma   90.00
#
_symmetry.space_group_name_H-M   'P 1'
#
loop_
_entity.id
_entity.type
_entity.pdbx_description
1 polymer ?
#
loop_
_entity_poly.entity_id
_entity_poly.type
_entity_poly.pdbx_seq_one_letter_code
_entity_poly.pdbx_strand_id
1 'polypeptide(L)' 'MLKHIAESIRNNQNVLEKREINPIVQYIDTHSFKSAKIFSDIGEDAAALKNKDKYILITTDRIKTSFIEQHPYGAGF' A
#
# COMPACT_ATOMS: atom_id res chain seq x y z
N MET A 1 -25.46 -1.35 -13.50
CA MET A 1 -24.13 -1.96 -13.72
C MET A 1 -23.02 -1.22 -12.97
N LEU A 2 -22.69 0.05 -13.29
CA LEU A 2 -21.61 0.80 -12.60
C LEU A 2 -21.81 0.94 -11.08
N LYS A 3 -23.03 1.18 -10.63
CA LYS A 3 -23.38 1.23 -9.20
C LYS A 3 -23.05 -0.09 -8.49
N HIS A 4 -23.37 -1.20 -9.14
CA HIS A 4 -23.14 -2.54 -8.60
C HIS A 4 -21.64 -2.88 -8.53
N ILE A 5 -20.85 -2.45 -9.51
CA ILE A 5 -19.38 -2.57 -9.50
C ILE A 5 -18.79 -1.74 -8.35
N ALA A 6 -19.24 -0.49 -8.20
CA ALA A 6 -18.78 0.38 -7.12
C ALA A 6 -19.13 -0.19 -5.74
N GLU A 7 -20.32 -0.77 -5.58
CA GLU A 7 -20.73 -1.47 -4.37
C GLU A 7 -19.87 -2.73 -4.12
N SER A 8 -19.60 -3.53 -5.15
CA SER A 8 -18.72 -4.71 -5.05
C SER A 8 -17.30 -4.34 -4.63
N ILE A 9 -16.74 -3.21 -5.12
CA ILE A 9 -15.42 -2.73 -4.70
C ILE A 9 -15.45 -2.24 -3.24
N ARG A 10 -16.46 -1.44 -2.88
CA ARG A 10 -16.59 -0.89 -1.52
C ARG A 10 -16.77 -1.96 -0.45
N ASN A 11 -17.47 -3.04 -0.80
CA ASN A 11 -17.76 -4.16 0.09
C ASN A 11 -16.76 -5.31 -0.08
N ASN A 12 -15.71 -5.13 -0.90
CA ASN A 12 -14.66 -6.12 -1.03
C ASN A 12 -13.90 -6.21 0.30
N GLN A 13 -13.81 -7.41 0.87
CA GLN A 13 -13.15 -7.66 2.15
C GLN A 13 -11.71 -7.13 2.18
N ASN A 14 -10.96 -7.24 1.08
CA ASN A 14 -9.59 -6.73 0.99
C ASN A 14 -9.50 -5.20 1.06
N VAL A 15 -10.58 -4.49 0.68
CA VAL A 15 -10.68 -3.02 0.79
C VAL A 15 -11.13 -2.62 2.19
N LEU A 16 -12.08 -3.36 2.77
CA LEU A 16 -12.56 -3.12 4.13
C LEU A 16 -11.45 -3.32 5.18
N GLU A 17 -10.71 -4.42 5.11
CA GLU A 17 -9.56 -4.70 5.99
C GLU A 17 -8.52 -3.56 5.95
N LYS A 18 -8.26 -2.98 4.76
CA LYS A 18 -7.35 -1.84 4.61
C LYS A 18 -7.89 -0.56 5.27
N ARG A 19 -9.21 -0.36 5.29
CA ARG A 19 -9.83 0.78 5.98
C ARG A 19 -9.74 0.65 7.50
N GLU A 20 -9.89 -0.56 8.03
CA GLU A 20 -9.81 -0.83 9.47
C GLU A 20 -8.42 -0.55 10.04
N ILE A 21 -7.36 -0.82 9.28
CA ILE A 21 -5.98 -0.51 9.70
C ILE A 21 -5.60 0.96 9.48
N ASN A 22 -6.39 1.74 8.75
CA ASN A 22 -6.06 3.13 8.40
C ASN A 22 -5.75 3.99 9.64
N PRO A 23 -6.49 3.94 10.76
CA PRO A 23 -6.14 4.71 11.97
C PRO A 23 -4.75 4.36 12.52
N ILE A 24 -4.35 3.08 12.45
CA ILE A 24 -3.03 2.63 12.88
C ILE A 24 -1.95 3.17 11.94
N VAL A 25 -2.19 3.12 10.62
CA VAL A 25 -1.28 3.67 9.62
C VAL A 25 -1.08 5.18 9.81
N GLN A 26 -2.17 5.93 10.04
CA GLN A 26 -2.13 7.37 10.31
C GLN A 26 -1.36 7.68 11.60
N TYR A 27 -1.54 6.86 12.64
CA TYR A 27 -0.77 6.99 13.88
C TYR A 27 0.73 6.77 13.64
N ILE A 28 1.09 5.72 12.90
CA ILE A 28 2.50 5.44 12.56
C ILE A 28 3.09 6.60 11.75
N ASP A 29 2.37 7.11 10.74
CA ASP A 29 2.89 8.20 9.91
C ASP A 29 3.10 9.49 10.72
N THR A 30 2.16 9.85 11.60
CA THR A 30 2.29 11.06 12.43
C THR A 30 3.45 10.99 13.43
N HIS A 31 3.94 9.78 13.73
CA HIS A 31 5.05 9.53 14.66
C HIS A 31 6.31 9.00 13.96
N SER A 32 6.32 8.95 12.62
CA SER A 32 7.45 8.44 11.85
C SER A 32 8.60 9.44 11.80
N PHE A 33 9.81 8.95 11.55
CA PHE A 33 10.97 9.80 11.32
C PHE A 33 10.76 10.68 10.07
N LYS A 34 10.73 12.00 10.26
CA LYS A 34 10.58 12.96 9.16
C LYS A 34 11.96 13.46 8.70
N SER A 35 12.18 13.50 7.39
CA SER A 35 13.43 13.93 6.78
C SER A 35 13.16 14.73 5.51
N ALA A 36 13.87 15.84 5.32
CA ALA A 36 13.79 16.63 4.09
C ALA A 36 14.30 15.90 2.83
N LYS A 37 14.86 14.69 3.00
CA LYS A 37 15.29 13.83 1.90
C LYS A 37 14.27 12.74 1.52
N ILE A 38 13.23 12.54 2.34
CA ILE A 38 12.21 11.51 2.13
C ILE A 38 10.91 12.20 1.71
N PHE A 39 10.34 11.75 0.61
CA PHE A 39 9.09 12.25 0.05
C PHE A 39 8.13 11.05 -0.03
N SER A 40 7.10 11.05 0.79
CA SER A 40 6.13 9.96 0.86
C SER A 40 4.82 10.51 1.41
N ASP A 41 3.70 9.93 0.98
CA ASP A 41 2.39 10.16 1.56
C ASP A 41 1.58 8.86 1.58
N ILE A 42 0.52 8.83 2.38
CA ILE A 42 -0.38 7.68 2.49
C ILE A 42 -1.20 7.57 1.21
N GLY A 43 -1.11 6.40 0.56
CA GLY A 43 -1.83 6.10 -0.68
C GLY A 43 -0.98 6.22 -1.93
N GLU A 44 0.26 6.72 -1.81
CA GLU A 44 1.25 6.68 -2.88
C GLU A 44 1.81 5.25 -3.05
N ASP A 45 2.15 4.88 -4.29
CA ASP A 45 2.67 3.55 -4.61
C ASP A 45 4.12 3.33 -4.12
N ALA A 46 4.86 4.41 -3.86
CA ALA A 46 6.24 4.35 -3.39
C ALA A 46 6.64 5.63 -2.62
N ALA A 47 7.63 5.49 -1.74
CA ALA A 47 8.37 6.62 -1.18
C ALA A 47 9.58 6.96 -2.08
N ALA A 48 9.88 8.24 -2.24
CA ALA A 48 11.08 8.72 -2.93
C ALA A 48 12.13 9.22 -1.93
N LEU A 49 13.36 8.71 -2.05
CA LEU A 49 14.52 9.15 -1.28
C LEU A 49 15.48 9.93 -2.17
N LYS A 50 15.74 11.20 -1.84
CA LYS A 50 16.73 12.03 -2.54
C LYS A 50 18.15 11.71 -2.06
N ASN A 51 18.98 11.26 -2.99
CA ASN A 51 20.40 10.99 -2.76
C ASN A 51 21.25 11.70 -3.84
N LYS A 52 21.85 12.83 -3.47
CA LYS A 52 22.58 13.73 -4.37
C LYS A 52 21.71 14.18 -5.56
N ASP A 53 22.07 13.77 -6.76
CA ASP A 53 21.45 14.03 -8.06
C ASP A 53 20.39 12.98 -8.45
N LYS A 54 20.14 11.98 -7.60
CA LYS A 54 19.24 10.87 -7.89
C LYS A 54 18.09 10.77 -6.90
N TYR A 55 16.99 10.19 -7.37
CA TYR A 55 15.89 9.72 -6.53
C TYR A 55 15.87 8.19 -6.55
N ILE A 56 15.75 7.60 -5.37
CA ILE A 56 15.57 6.17 -5.18
C ILE A 56 14.11 5.96 -4.78
N LEU A 57 13.37 5.20 -5.57
CA LEU A 57 12.01 4.81 -5.22
C LEU A 57 12.06 3.53 -4.39
N ILE A 58 11.34 3.54 -3.28
CA ILE A 58 11.22 2.41 -2.36
C ILE A 58 9.74 2.13 -2.21
N THR A 59 9.34 0.91 -2.54
CA THR A 59 7.98 0.40 -2.31
C THR A 59 8.06 -0.93 -1.58
N THR A 60 6.99 -1.28 -0.89
CA THR A 60 6.84 -2.58 -0.25
C THR A 60 5.44 -3.11 -0.53
N ASP A 61 5.39 -4.35 -1.00
CA ASP A 61 4.14 -5.05 -1.24
C ASP A 61 4.04 -6.29 -0.35
N ARG A 62 2.80 -6.64 -0.03
CA ARG A 62 2.49 -7.91 0.63
C ARG A 62 1.34 -8.58 -0.09
N ILE A 63 1.57 -9.83 -0.48
CA ILE A 63 0.57 -10.68 -1.12
C ILE A 63 -0.07 -11.59 -0.05
N LYS A 64 -1.36 -11.92 -0.20
CA LYS A 64 -2.05 -12.84 0.72
C LYS A 64 -1.43 -14.23 0.63
N THR A 65 -1.14 -14.84 1.78
CA THR A 65 -0.59 -16.21 1.85
C THR A 65 -1.44 -17.20 1.07
N SER A 66 -2.77 -17.13 1.18
CA SER A 66 -3.68 -18.00 0.43
C SER A 66 -3.55 -17.86 -1.08
N PHE A 67 -3.24 -16.67 -1.60
CA PHE A 67 -2.99 -16.47 -3.02
C PHE A 67 -1.67 -17.14 -3.44
N ILE A 68 -0.63 -17.05 -2.62
CA ILE A 68 0.65 -17.76 -2.84
C ILE A 68 0.43 -19.27 -2.83
N GLU A 69 -0.35 -19.79 -1.88
CA GLU A 69 -0.66 -21.22 -1.76
C GLU A 69 -1.45 -21.74 -2.98
N GLN A 70 -2.39 -20.96 -3.51
CA GLN A 70 -3.22 -21.35 -4.65
C GLN A 70 -2.54 -21.11 -6.01
N HIS A 71 -1.69 -20.09 -6.11
CA HIS A 71 -1.09 -19.63 -7.35
C HIS A 71 0.41 -19.30 -7.17
N PRO A 72 1.26 -20.27 -6.77
CA PRO A 72 2.65 -19.99 -6.37
C PRO A 72 3.49 -19.37 -7.49
N TYR A 73 3.32 -19.82 -8.73
CA TYR A 73 4.02 -19.25 -9.88
C TYR A 73 3.52 -17.85 -10.24
N GLY A 74 2.21 -17.61 -10.13
CA GLY A 74 1.61 -16.30 -10.40
C GLY A 74 1.90 -15.27 -9.30
N ALA A 75 2.11 -15.71 -8.07
CA ALA A 75 2.48 -14.84 -6.96
C ALA A 75 3.96 -14.42 -6.98
N GLY A 76 4.82 -15.17 -7.67
CA GLY A 76 6.24 -14.86 -7.82
C GLY A 76 6.59 -14.05 -9.08
N PHE A 77 5.62 -13.79 -9.95
CA PHE A 77 5.75 -12.94 -11.13
C PHE A 77 5.36 -11.50 -10.78
#